data_AF-A0A4Q6FXF2-F1
#
_entry.id   AF-A0A4Q6FXF2-F1
#
_cell.length_a   1.000
_cell.length_b   1.000
_cell.length_c   1.000
_cell.angle_alpha   90.00
_cell.angle_beta   90.00
_cell.angle_gamma   90.00
#
_symmetry.space_group_name_H-M   'P 1'
#
loop_
_entity.id
_entity.type
_entity.pdbx_description
1 polymer ?
#
loop_
_entity_poly.entity_id
_entity_poly.type
_entity_poly.pdbx_seq_one_letter_code
_entity_poly.pdbx_strand_id
1 'polypeptide(L)'
;MSWLPRAIAAALLICIAAAIPARADVVTDWNRTATRIAAEAKFPPPLGNRGLALVQTAVYVAANAITRQYPDSDLAVKAPAGASLNAALASANHS
;
A
#
# COMPACT_ATOMS: atom_id res chain seq x y z
N MET A 1 41.44 -21.70 -13.56
CA MET A 1 40.53 -20.51 -13.64
C MET A 1 39.14 -20.84 -14.22
N SER A 2 38.66 -22.11 -14.20
CA SER A 2 37.40 -22.51 -14.86
C SER A 2 36.19 -22.62 -13.92
N TRP A 3 36.40 -22.53 -12.60
CA TRP A 3 35.35 -22.67 -11.59
C TRP A 3 34.68 -21.32 -11.22
N LEU A 4 35.37 -20.20 -11.48
CA LEU A 4 34.86 -18.85 -11.25
C LEU A 4 33.49 -18.58 -11.88
N PRO A 5 33.24 -18.86 -13.18
CA PRO A 5 31.94 -18.59 -13.79
C PRO A 5 30.82 -19.47 -13.21
N ARG A 6 31.15 -20.70 -12.81
CA ARG A 6 30.18 -21.61 -12.16
C ARG A 6 29.81 -21.14 -10.76
N ALA A 7 30.79 -20.64 -9.99
CA ALA A 7 30.56 -20.08 -8.67
C ALA A 7 29.71 -18.80 -8.74
N ILE A 8 29.95 -17.93 -9.72
CA ILE A 8 29.14 -16.73 -9.95
C ILE A 8 27.71 -17.09 -10.34
N ALA A 9 27.53 -18.04 -11.27
CA ALA A 9 26.20 -18.50 -11.67
C ALA A 9 25.41 -19.11 -10.50
N ALA A 10 26.06 -19.91 -9.65
CA ALA A 10 25.45 -20.47 -8.46
C ALA A 10 25.06 -19.39 -7.44
N ALA A 11 25.92 -18.40 -7.21
CA ALA A 11 25.62 -17.28 -6.32
C ALA A 11 24.42 -16.45 -6.81
N LEU A 12 24.34 -16.16 -8.12
CA LEU A 12 23.22 -15.45 -8.72
C LEU A 12 21.91 -16.24 -8.58
N LEU A 13 21.94 -17.56 -8.84
CA LEU A 13 20.77 -18.43 -8.66
C LEU A 13 20.28 -18.45 -7.20
N ILE A 14 21.20 -18.50 -6.23
CA ILE A 14 20.86 -18.42 -4.81
C ILE A 14 20.25 -17.06 -4.46
N CYS A 15 20.81 -15.96 -4.95
CA CYS A 15 20.26 -14.61 -4.72
C CYS A 15 18.84 -14.46 -5.29
N ILE A 16 18.58 -15.01 -6.47
CA ILE A 16 17.25 -14.97 -7.09
C ILE A 16 16.27 -15.86 -6.31
N ALA A 17 16.68 -17.05 -5.91
CA ALA A 17 15.85 -17.97 -5.13
C ALA A 17 15.56 -17.46 -3.71
N ALA A 18 16.48 -16.68 -3.13
CA ALA A 18 16.32 -16.05 -1.82
C ALA A 18 15.59 -14.70 -1.85
N ALA A 19 15.24 -14.19 -3.04
CA ALA A 19 14.50 -12.95 -3.16
C ALA A 19 13.09 -13.11 -2.58
N ILE A 20 12.78 -12.36 -1.53
CA ILE A 20 11.42 -12.29 -0.98
C ILE A 20 10.57 -11.50 -1.97
N PRO A 21 9.43 -12.03 -2.46
CA PRO A 21 8.55 -11.27 -3.34
C PRO A 21 8.09 -10.01 -2.60
N ALA A 22 8.34 -8.84 -3.20
CA ALA A 22 7.78 -7.59 -2.72
C ALA A 22 6.25 -7.67 -2.86
N ARG A 23 5.57 -8.05 -1.78
CA ARG A 23 4.11 -7.97 -1.71
C ARG A 23 3.74 -6.50 -1.60
N ALA A 24 2.92 -6.03 -2.52
CA ALA A 24 2.21 -4.79 -2.31
C ALA A 24 1.45 -4.94 -0.98
N ASP A 25 1.71 -4.02 -0.05
CA ASP A 25 0.91 -3.95 1.15
C ASP A 25 -0.50 -3.46 0.77
N VAL A 26 -1.44 -3.61 1.72
CA VAL A 26 -2.86 -3.30 1.50
C VAL A 26 -3.08 -1.85 1.04
N VAL A 27 -2.24 -0.89 1.44
CA VAL A 27 -2.34 0.50 0.96
C VAL A 27 -2.00 0.59 -0.53
N THR A 28 -0.92 -0.07 -0.95
CA THR A 28 -0.49 -0.07 -2.36
C THR A 28 -1.51 -0.76 -3.28
N ASP A 29 -2.13 -1.85 -2.84
CA ASP A 29 -3.19 -2.55 -3.57
C ASP A 29 -4.43 -1.67 -3.76
N TRP A 30 -4.87 -0.99 -2.69
CA TRP A 30 -5.99 -0.06 -2.76
C TRP A 30 -5.66 1.19 -3.59
N ASN A 31 -4.43 1.71 -3.54
CA ASN A 31 -4.01 2.82 -4.39
C ASN A 31 -4.12 2.47 -5.89
N ARG A 32 -3.70 1.27 -6.29
CA ARG A 32 -3.89 0.78 -7.67
C ARG A 32 -5.38 0.69 -8.05
N THR A 33 -6.21 0.24 -7.11
CA THR A 33 -7.66 0.12 -7.32
C THR A 33 -8.32 1.49 -7.49
N ALA A 34 -8.03 2.44 -6.60
CA ALA A 34 -8.59 3.79 -6.63
C ALA A 34 -8.16 4.56 -7.89
N THR A 35 -6.89 4.47 -8.28
CA THR A 35 -6.38 5.11 -9.50
C THR A 35 -7.01 4.52 -10.76
N ARG A 36 -7.20 3.19 -10.81
CA ARG A 36 -7.93 2.53 -11.89
C ARG A 36 -9.39 3.01 -11.97
N ILE A 37 -10.10 3.07 -10.84
CA ILE A 37 -11.49 3.57 -10.78
C ILE A 37 -11.58 5.01 -11.30
N ALA A 38 -10.67 5.89 -10.85
CA ALA A 38 -10.65 7.28 -11.30
C ALA A 38 -10.41 7.41 -12.82
N ALA A 39 -9.53 6.57 -13.38
CA ALA A 39 -9.26 6.52 -14.80
C ALA A 39 -10.46 5.98 -15.60
N GLU A 40 -11.09 4.90 -15.14
CA GLU A 40 -12.28 4.29 -15.77
C GLU A 40 -13.50 5.23 -15.74
N ALA A 41 -13.66 5.99 -14.66
CA ALA A 41 -14.69 7.03 -14.52
C ALA A 41 -14.46 8.25 -15.43
N LYS A 42 -13.27 8.36 -16.04
CA LYS A 42 -12.88 9.46 -16.94
C LYS A 42 -13.04 10.84 -16.31
N PHE A 43 -12.78 10.95 -15.00
CA PHE A 43 -12.79 12.25 -14.35
C PHE A 43 -11.72 13.17 -14.97
N PRO A 44 -12.01 14.47 -15.16
CA PRO A 44 -10.96 15.41 -15.49
C PRO A 44 -9.91 15.43 -14.38
N PRO A 45 -8.61 15.63 -14.69
CA PRO A 45 -7.53 15.47 -13.72
C PRO A 45 -7.74 16.19 -12.38
N PRO A 46 -8.27 17.43 -12.33
CA PRO A 46 -8.52 18.09 -11.05
C PRO A 46 -9.52 17.35 -10.15
N LEU A 47 -10.60 16.79 -10.72
CA LEU A 47 -11.61 16.05 -9.95
C LEU A 47 -11.10 14.66 -9.55
N GLY A 48 -10.40 13.97 -10.45
CA GLY A 48 -9.77 12.67 -10.15
C GLY A 48 -8.75 12.80 -9.02
N ASN A 49 -7.88 13.81 -9.08
CA ASN A 49 -6.88 14.08 -8.05
C ASN A 49 -7.54 14.41 -6.70
N ARG A 50 -8.64 15.19 -6.70
CA ARG A 50 -9.40 15.48 -5.48
C ARG A 50 -9.99 14.21 -4.86
N GLY A 51 -10.60 13.34 -5.66
CA GLY A 51 -11.14 12.06 -5.20
C GLY A 51 -10.05 11.17 -4.59
N LEU A 52 -8.92 11.02 -5.29
CA LEU A 52 -7.78 10.27 -4.78
C LEU A 52 -7.23 10.84 -3.48
N ALA A 53 -7.11 12.17 -3.36
CA ALA A 53 -6.64 12.81 -2.14
C ALA A 53 -7.55 12.52 -0.93
N LEU A 54 -8.87 12.52 -1.12
CA LEU A 54 -9.83 12.18 -0.07
C LEU A 54 -9.68 10.73 0.39
N VAL A 55 -9.62 9.80 -0.56
CA VAL A 55 -9.43 8.37 -0.26
C VAL A 55 -8.10 8.14 0.49
N GLN A 56 -7.01 8.74 0.02
CA GLN A 56 -5.70 8.57 0.67
C GLN A 56 -5.65 9.23 2.06
N THR A 57 -6.40 10.32 2.27
CA THR A 57 -6.57 10.92 3.60
C THR A 57 -7.32 9.96 4.53
N ALA A 58 -8.41 9.34 4.08
CA ALA A 58 -9.15 8.36 4.86
C ALA A 58 -8.30 7.12 5.21
N VAL A 59 -7.51 6.62 4.25
CA VAL A 59 -6.54 5.54 4.43
C VAL A 59 -5.50 5.90 5.49
N TYR A 60 -4.92 7.10 5.43
CA TYR A 60 -3.94 7.57 6.40
C TYR A 60 -4.54 7.60 7.81
N VAL A 61 -5.70 8.23 7.98
CA VAL A 61 -6.36 8.36 9.29
C VAL A 61 -6.72 6.99 9.86
N ALA A 62 -7.27 6.08 9.05
CA ALA A 62 -7.62 4.73 9.47
C ALA A 62 -6.39 3.89 9.86
N ALA A 63 -5.30 3.98 9.08
CA ALA A 63 -4.06 3.28 9.38
C ALA A 63 -3.45 3.80 10.69
N ASN A 64 -3.33 5.13 10.84
CA ASN A 64 -2.67 5.72 11.99
C ASN A 64 -3.48 5.53 13.29
N ALA A 65 -4.81 5.45 13.21
CA ALA A 65 -5.66 5.10 14.35
C ALA A 65 -5.30 3.74 14.98
N ILE A 66 -4.80 2.80 14.16
CA ILE A 66 -4.41 1.45 14.58
C ILE A 66 -2.91 1.40 14.91
N THR A 67 -2.06 1.89 14.02
CA THR A 67 -0.60 1.73 14.13
C THR A 67 0.05 2.76 15.06
N ARG A 68 -0.56 3.95 15.20
CA ARG A 68 -0.06 5.08 15.99
C ARG A 68 1.39 5.46 15.69
N GLN A 69 1.81 5.30 14.43
CA GLN A 69 3.19 5.58 14.00
C GLN A 69 3.45 7.07 13.79
N TYR A 70 2.39 7.86 13.56
CA TYR A 70 2.46 9.30 13.31
C TYR A 70 1.66 10.08 14.35
N PRO A 71 1.97 11.37 14.57
CA PRO A 71 1.15 12.24 15.41
C PRO A 71 -0.32 12.24 14.99
N ASP A 72 -1.20 12.41 15.96
CA ASP A 72 -2.63 12.56 15.70
C ASP A 72 -2.88 13.82 14.84
N SER A 73 -3.69 13.66 13.81
CA SER A 73 -4.22 14.79 13.03
C SER A 73 -5.53 15.29 13.65
N ASP A 74 -5.98 16.49 13.27
CA ASP A 74 -7.32 17.00 13.63
C ASP A 74 -8.47 16.08 13.17
N LEU A 75 -8.21 15.18 12.22
CA LEU A 75 -9.14 14.17 11.71
C LEU A 75 -9.02 12.81 12.41
N ALA A 76 -8.29 12.70 13.52
CA ALA A 76 -8.02 11.43 14.18
C ALA A 76 -9.31 10.69 14.58
N VAL A 77 -9.34 9.39 14.31
CA VAL A 77 -10.46 8.50 14.63
C VAL A 77 -9.99 7.45 15.63
N LYS A 78 -10.87 7.00 16.53
CA LYS A 78 -10.54 5.95 17.49
C LYS A 78 -10.77 4.57 16.88
N ALA A 79 -9.72 3.75 16.83
CA ALA A 79 -9.85 2.34 16.50
C ALA A 79 -10.29 1.53 17.74
N PRO A 80 -11.24 0.59 17.60
CA PRO A 80 -11.57 -0.33 18.69
C PRO A 80 -10.38 -1.26 19.01
N ALA A 81 -10.35 -1.80 20.22
CA ALA A 81 -9.31 -2.75 20.62
C ALA A 81 -9.32 -3.99 19.70
N GLY A 82 -8.15 -4.37 19.20
CA GLY A 82 -8.01 -5.50 18.28
C GLY A 82 -8.47 -5.23 16.84
N ALA A 83 -8.67 -3.97 16.44
CA ALA A 83 -9.02 -3.61 15.06
C ALA A 83 -7.99 -4.17 14.05
N SER A 84 -8.50 -4.76 12.97
CA SER A 84 -7.68 -5.26 11.87
C SER A 84 -7.30 -4.12 10.92
N LEU A 85 -6.00 -3.93 10.69
CA LEU A 85 -5.48 -2.93 9.74
C LEU A 85 -6.07 -3.14 8.34
N ASN A 86 -6.09 -4.38 7.85
CA ASN A 86 -6.60 -4.70 6.51
C ASN A 86 -8.09 -4.35 6.38
N ALA A 87 -8.89 -4.63 7.41
CA ALA A 87 -10.32 -4.33 7.41
C ALA A 87 -10.58 -2.82 7.47
N ALA A 88 -9.81 -2.09 8.29
CA ALA A 88 -9.92 -0.63 8.38
C ALA A 88 -9.57 0.03 7.05
N LEU A 89 -8.50 -0.42 6.38
CA LEU A 89 -8.10 0.08 5.07
C LEU A 89 -9.13 -0.25 3.98
N ALA A 90 -9.72 -1.45 4.00
CA ALA A 90 -10.81 -1.80 3.09
C ALA A 90 -12.04 -0.90 3.30
N SER A 91 -12.44 -0.65 4.55
CA SER A 91 -13.54 0.26 4.86
C SER A 91 -13.27 1.69 4.40
N ALA A 92 -12.05 2.19 4.60
CA ALA A 92 -11.67 3.54 4.17
C ALA A 92 -11.74 3.74 2.66
N ASN A 93 -11.52 2.69 1.85
CA ASN A 93 -11.62 2.74 0.39
C ASN A 93 -13.04 2.47 -0.15
N HIS A 94 -13.92 1.88 0.65
CA HIS A 94 -15.30 1.58 0.25
C HIS A 94 -16.23 2.80 0.40
N SER A 95 -15.89 3.75 1.27
CA SER A 95 -16.73 4.89 1.68
C SER A 95 -16.82 5.95 0.59
#